data_AF-A0A3A0D6Z2-F1
#
_entry.id   AF-A0A3A0D6Z2-F1
#
_cell.length_a   1.000
_cell.length_b   1.000
_cell.length_c   1.000
_cell.angle_alpha   90.00
_cell.angle_beta   90.00
_cell.angle_gamma   90.00
#
_symmetry.space_group_name_H-M   'P 1'
#
loop_
_entity.id
_entity.type
_entity.pdbx_description
1 polymer ?
#
loop_
_entity_poly.entity_id
_entity_poly.type
_entity_poly.pdbx_seq_one_letter_code
_entity_poly.pdbx_strand_id
1 'polypeptide(L)'
;MKWHGKIVFDGAGLSQLQPLGVEADEAAAIRLAGQEIVIAPLIRRAFDGCDVTVQGDDAAVVRIELASASKAEFVTVESTLGQLASGPLNKPLDALGSYLLVDRAPGDRLRVEIDREHLVLEPGEGLQLRVFPDVASASAKSSIAIEAHLYPERGGEALRSATKSFEPAAAAPVAIDVAAPQAEGAYRVVLTATRSAHKLADRLVPWDQPSPIASRAVGFVVVDPSRPLPALADDWELVTTIDPAHPNWRQKLPQWSVFERLPALSGPRPLGNVKLADSTTRPGLVELPPLQDASQPSGDEPAWQAYMLDVQRPGEPHAVEIELPGDLRQRLAVSLVEPDAAGRVNLGRDCGVYNDGGVAASGAAVHRLAFWPRSKSPVLVLANCSSQRSACFGKIRLLHRSSDLPQSTPTPRALDESGRLIAAYIAAPRFAEALGAAELYDEVGKLSIDGWQTFLDAGNRLSVFVQLAPPSRR
;
A
#
# COMPACT_ATOMS: atom_id res chain seq x y z
N MET A 1 -13.15 6.93 -21.11
CA MET A 1 -13.14 7.76 -22.36
C MET A 1 -11.94 8.71 -22.29
N LYS A 2 -11.60 9.42 -23.38
CA LYS A 2 -10.52 10.42 -23.36
C LYS A 2 -11.12 11.81 -23.17
N TRP A 3 -10.86 12.42 -22.02
CA TRP A 3 -11.25 13.81 -21.72
C TRP A 3 -10.04 14.73 -21.90
N HIS A 4 -10.28 15.96 -22.34
CA HIS A 4 -9.26 17.00 -22.49
C HIS A 4 -9.86 18.37 -22.20
N GLY A 5 -9.03 19.35 -21.86
CA GLY A 5 -9.50 20.70 -21.58
C GLY A 5 -8.57 21.48 -20.67
N LYS A 6 -9.13 22.40 -19.90
CA LYS A 6 -8.36 23.27 -19.02
C LYS A 6 -9.13 23.72 -17.79
N ILE A 7 -8.39 24.14 -16.78
CA ILE A 7 -8.91 24.77 -15.56
C ILE A 7 -8.22 26.13 -15.42
N VAL A 8 -9.02 27.18 -15.27
CA VAL A 8 -8.58 28.56 -15.17
C VAL A 8 -9.05 29.14 -13.83
N PHE A 9 -8.18 29.94 -13.22
CA PHE A 9 -8.45 30.58 -11.94
C PHE A 9 -8.33 32.10 -12.10
N ASP A 10 -9.46 32.79 -12.11
CA ASP A 10 -9.54 34.24 -12.27
C ASP A 10 -9.39 34.91 -10.89
N GLY A 11 -8.27 35.61 -10.66
CA GLY A 11 -7.98 36.31 -9.40
C GLY A 11 -7.29 35.45 -8.33
N ALA A 12 -6.72 34.30 -8.70
CA ALA A 12 -5.93 33.45 -7.81
C ALA A 12 -4.62 33.01 -8.47
N GLY A 13 -3.63 32.67 -7.64
CA GLY A 13 -2.35 32.10 -8.06
C GLY A 13 -2.33 30.59 -7.89
N LEU A 14 -1.69 29.90 -8.84
CA LEU A 14 -1.49 28.45 -8.83
C LEU A 14 -0.04 28.06 -8.53
N SER A 15 0.13 26.99 -7.77
CA SER A 15 1.44 26.38 -7.50
C SER A 15 1.31 24.90 -7.15
N GLN A 16 2.44 24.18 -7.12
CA GLN A 16 2.54 22.81 -6.61
C GLN A 16 1.51 21.84 -7.22
N LEU A 17 1.48 21.74 -8.56
CA LEU A 17 0.66 20.74 -9.22
C LEU A 17 1.27 19.34 -9.06
N GLN A 18 0.51 18.43 -8.46
CA GLN A 18 0.87 17.03 -8.29
C GLN A 18 -0.17 16.16 -9.02
N PRO A 19 0.21 15.50 -10.13
CA PRO A 19 -0.65 14.50 -10.76
C PRO A 19 -0.94 13.33 -9.78
N LEU A 20 -2.15 12.76 -9.88
CA LEU A 20 -2.63 11.63 -9.08
C LEU A 20 -2.92 10.38 -9.93
N GLY A 21 -2.46 10.39 -11.18
CA GLY A 21 -2.62 9.25 -12.08
C GLY A 21 -1.64 8.13 -11.75
N VAL A 22 -1.79 6.99 -12.41
CA VAL A 22 -0.86 5.85 -12.30
C VAL A 22 -0.39 5.36 -13.66
N GLU A 23 -0.78 6.07 -14.72
CA GLU A 23 -0.52 5.70 -16.11
C GLU A 23 0.81 6.26 -16.59
N ALA A 24 1.42 5.59 -17.57
CA ALA A 24 2.77 5.94 -18.06
C ALA A 24 2.88 7.36 -18.64
N ASP A 25 1.78 7.96 -19.10
CA ASP A 25 1.71 9.33 -19.63
C ASP A 25 1.22 10.38 -18.61
N GLU A 26 1.09 10.01 -17.32
CA GLU A 26 0.58 10.88 -16.25
C GLU A 26 1.25 12.26 -16.22
N ALA A 27 2.59 12.31 -16.21
CA ALA A 27 3.34 13.56 -16.10
C ALA A 27 3.09 14.54 -17.27
N ALA A 28 2.61 14.04 -18.41
CA ALA A 28 2.23 14.86 -19.57
C ALA A 28 0.72 15.11 -19.67
N ALA A 29 -0.09 14.27 -19.01
CA ALA A 29 -1.54 14.29 -19.10
C ALA A 29 -2.15 15.53 -18.41
N ILE A 30 -1.61 15.93 -17.26
CA ILE A 30 -2.06 17.12 -16.53
C ILE A 30 -0.83 17.96 -16.20
N ARG A 31 -0.85 19.23 -16.62
CA ARG A 31 0.30 20.13 -16.43
C ARG A 31 -0.13 21.56 -16.14
N LEU A 32 0.69 22.26 -15.38
CA LEU A 32 0.55 23.69 -15.16
C LEU A 32 1.14 24.46 -16.35
N ALA A 33 0.36 25.39 -16.92
CA ALA A 33 0.75 26.25 -18.04
C ALA A 33 0.41 27.71 -17.69
N GLY A 34 1.34 28.38 -16.99
CA GLY A 34 1.07 29.71 -16.44
C GLY A 34 0.07 29.63 -15.28
N GLN A 35 -1.08 30.30 -15.41
CA GLN A 35 -2.18 30.29 -14.42
C GLN A 35 -3.34 29.36 -14.82
N GLU A 36 -3.08 28.42 -15.73
CA GLU A 36 -4.05 27.43 -16.17
C GLU A 36 -3.50 26.02 -15.96
N ILE A 37 -4.38 25.08 -15.62
CA ILE A 37 -4.09 23.66 -15.65
C ILE A 37 -4.59 23.12 -16.98
N VAL A 38 -3.73 22.46 -17.75
CA VAL A 38 -4.07 21.85 -19.03
C VAL A 38 -4.21 20.34 -18.85
N ILE A 39 -5.32 19.79 -19.34
CA ILE A 39 -5.64 18.37 -19.30
C ILE A 39 -5.62 17.83 -20.73
N ALA A 40 -4.64 16.98 -21.05
CA ALA A 40 -4.43 16.43 -22.39
C ALA A 40 -3.77 15.03 -22.32
N PRO A 41 -4.42 14.01 -21.72
CA PRO A 41 -3.88 12.65 -21.67
C PRO A 41 -3.64 12.11 -23.09
N LEU A 42 -2.63 11.25 -23.27
CA LEU A 42 -2.38 10.54 -24.52
C LEU A 42 -3.25 9.27 -24.59
N ILE A 43 -3.40 8.58 -23.45
CA ILE A 43 -4.08 7.28 -23.32
C ILE A 43 -5.48 7.45 -22.69
N ARG A 44 -6.40 6.52 -22.98
CA ARG A 44 -7.72 6.48 -22.31
C ARG A 44 -7.55 5.93 -20.89
N ARG A 45 -8.22 6.53 -19.92
CA ARG A 45 -8.17 6.11 -18.51
C ARG A 45 -9.56 6.12 -17.88
N ALA A 46 -9.73 5.32 -16.82
CA ALA A 46 -10.98 5.22 -16.07
C ALA A 46 -11.11 6.32 -15.02
N PHE A 47 -9.98 6.77 -14.47
CA PHE A 47 -9.85 7.85 -13.50
C PHE A 47 -8.61 8.70 -13.82
N ASP A 48 -8.67 9.99 -13.52
CA ASP A 48 -7.55 10.92 -13.63
C ASP A 48 -7.75 12.07 -12.63
N GLY A 49 -6.67 12.71 -12.20
CA GLY A 49 -6.75 13.81 -11.25
C GLY A 49 -5.41 14.45 -10.93
N CYS A 50 -5.46 15.58 -10.24
CA CYS A 50 -4.29 16.27 -9.70
C CYS A 50 -4.66 17.00 -8.41
N ASP A 51 -3.69 17.14 -7.51
CA ASP A 51 -3.71 18.14 -6.46
C ASP A 51 -3.01 19.42 -6.95
N VAL A 52 -3.50 20.58 -6.49
CA VAL A 52 -2.91 21.88 -6.82
C VAL A 52 -3.12 22.84 -5.65
N THR A 53 -2.10 23.64 -5.35
CA THR A 53 -2.25 24.73 -4.38
C THR A 53 -2.78 25.98 -5.07
N VAL A 54 -3.91 26.47 -4.59
CA VAL A 54 -4.55 27.69 -5.08
C VAL A 54 -4.56 28.74 -3.98
N GLN A 55 -4.09 29.95 -4.29
CA GLN A 55 -4.10 31.07 -3.35
C GLN A 55 -4.86 32.25 -3.96
N GLY A 56 -5.98 32.64 -3.34
CA GLY A 56 -6.81 33.75 -3.81
C GLY A 56 -7.88 34.11 -2.78
N ASP A 57 -8.68 35.12 -3.10
CA ASP A 57 -9.86 35.52 -2.31
C ASP A 57 -11.00 34.51 -2.52
N ASP A 58 -11.94 34.43 -1.56
CA ASP A 58 -13.12 33.56 -1.61
C ASP A 58 -13.99 33.83 -2.86
N ALA A 59 -13.93 35.06 -3.37
CA ALA A 59 -14.62 35.50 -4.57
C ALA A 59 -13.91 35.14 -5.89
N ALA A 60 -12.67 34.65 -5.85
CA ALA A 60 -11.94 34.23 -7.04
C ALA A 60 -12.68 33.09 -7.75
N VAL A 61 -12.76 33.17 -9.08
CA VAL A 61 -13.58 32.27 -9.90
C VAL A 61 -12.72 31.13 -10.44
N VAL A 62 -13.23 29.91 -10.32
CA VAL A 62 -12.66 28.71 -10.90
C VAL A 62 -13.53 28.28 -12.07
N ARG A 63 -12.96 28.24 -13.27
CA ARG A 63 -13.62 27.80 -14.51
C ARG A 63 -12.96 26.54 -15.03
N ILE A 64 -13.73 25.46 -15.15
CA ILE A 64 -13.29 24.15 -15.64
C ILE A 64 -13.98 23.89 -16.97
N GLU A 65 -13.20 23.69 -18.02
CA GLU A 65 -13.69 23.43 -19.37
C GLU A 65 -13.19 22.05 -19.81
N LEU A 66 -14.11 21.11 -20.04
CA LEU A 66 -13.77 19.73 -20.41
C LEU A 66 -14.54 19.27 -21.64
N ALA A 67 -13.87 18.60 -22.57
CA ALA A 67 -14.47 17.98 -23.74
C ALA A 67 -14.05 16.51 -23.87
N SER A 68 -14.99 15.67 -24.30
CA SER A 68 -14.73 14.28 -24.63
C SER A 68 -14.21 14.19 -26.07
N ALA A 69 -13.31 13.23 -26.37
CA ALA A 69 -12.93 12.96 -27.75
C ALA A 69 -14.12 12.61 -28.67
N SER A 70 -15.27 12.19 -28.11
CA SER A 70 -16.51 11.92 -28.86
C SER A 70 -17.45 13.12 -28.98
N LYS A 71 -17.21 14.24 -28.28
CA LYS A 71 -18.06 15.43 -28.30
C LYS A 71 -17.19 16.69 -28.40
N ALA A 72 -17.34 17.45 -29.48
CA ALA A 72 -16.53 18.65 -29.73
C ALA A 72 -16.87 19.85 -28.81
N GLU A 73 -18.05 19.83 -28.18
CA GLU A 73 -18.50 20.90 -27.29
C GLU A 73 -17.95 20.71 -25.88
N PHE A 74 -17.35 21.77 -25.33
CA PHE A 74 -16.88 21.82 -23.96
C PHE A 74 -18.06 21.90 -22.98
N VAL A 75 -17.97 21.11 -21.92
CA VAL A 75 -18.75 21.28 -20.71
C VAL A 75 -17.99 22.27 -19.83
N THR A 76 -18.61 23.42 -19.54
CA THR A 76 -18.06 24.44 -18.67
C THR A 76 -18.71 24.36 -17.29
N VAL A 77 -17.88 24.32 -16.25
CA VAL A 77 -18.28 24.35 -14.85
C VAL A 77 -17.61 25.54 -14.18
N GLU A 78 -18.39 26.39 -13.53
CA GLU A 78 -17.88 27.55 -12.78
C GLU A 78 -18.25 27.43 -11.30
N SER A 79 -17.33 27.85 -10.43
CA SER A 79 -17.52 27.97 -8.99
C SER A 79 -16.58 29.05 -8.42
N THR A 80 -16.67 29.36 -7.13
CA THR A 80 -15.71 30.26 -6.45
C THR A 80 -14.83 29.49 -5.48
N LEU A 81 -13.66 30.02 -5.14
CA LEU A 81 -12.78 29.40 -4.15
C LEU A 81 -13.47 29.21 -2.79
N GLY A 82 -14.25 30.19 -2.34
CA GLY A 82 -15.01 30.07 -1.08
C GLY A 82 -16.02 28.93 -1.10
N GLN A 83 -16.68 28.68 -2.25
CA GLN A 83 -17.59 27.53 -2.40
C GLN A 83 -16.82 26.21 -2.33
N LEU A 84 -15.72 26.09 -3.08
CA LEU A 84 -14.87 24.88 -3.08
C LEU A 84 -14.20 24.62 -1.72
N ALA A 85 -13.87 25.67 -0.97
CA ALA A 85 -13.31 25.56 0.38
C ALA A 85 -14.37 25.12 1.42
N SER A 86 -15.65 25.39 1.15
CA SER A 86 -16.76 25.03 2.02
C SER A 86 -17.26 23.60 1.86
N GLY A 87 -17.06 22.99 0.67
CA GLY A 87 -17.43 21.60 0.42
C GLY A 87 -17.18 21.15 -1.03
N PRO A 88 -17.35 19.85 -1.31
CA PRO A 88 -17.03 19.26 -2.59
C PRO A 88 -17.99 19.72 -3.69
N LEU A 89 -17.43 20.00 -4.87
CA LEU A 89 -18.17 20.18 -6.11
C LEU A 89 -18.20 18.85 -6.87
N ASN A 90 -19.40 18.31 -7.07
CA ASN A 90 -19.63 17.12 -7.88
C ASN A 90 -20.56 17.47 -9.06
N LYS A 91 -20.09 17.27 -10.29
CA LYS A 91 -20.83 17.60 -11.52
C LYS A 91 -20.77 16.47 -12.54
N PRO A 92 -21.93 15.96 -13.04
CA PRO A 92 -21.93 15.03 -14.16
C PRO A 92 -21.48 15.74 -15.44
N LEU A 93 -20.62 15.08 -16.22
CA LEU A 93 -20.06 15.59 -17.47
C LEU A 93 -20.79 15.05 -18.71
N ASP A 94 -21.40 13.87 -18.61
CA ASP A 94 -22.15 13.25 -19.70
C ASP A 94 -23.27 12.34 -19.19
N ALA A 95 -24.07 11.79 -20.11
CA ALA A 95 -25.14 10.84 -19.81
C ALA A 95 -24.63 9.40 -19.56
N LEU A 96 -23.33 9.14 -19.74
CA LEU A 96 -22.69 7.83 -19.58
C LEU A 96 -22.13 7.63 -18.17
N GLY A 97 -22.28 8.62 -17.28
CA GLY A 97 -21.86 8.55 -15.89
C GLY A 97 -20.47 9.11 -15.62
N SER A 98 -19.83 9.80 -16.59
CA SER A 98 -18.60 10.56 -16.31
C SER A 98 -18.92 11.72 -15.37
N TYR A 99 -18.07 11.98 -14.38
CA TYR A 99 -18.24 13.07 -13.41
C TYR A 99 -16.93 13.81 -13.15
N LEU A 100 -17.06 15.07 -12.75
CA LEU A 100 -16.00 15.93 -12.22
C LEU A 100 -16.20 16.03 -10.71
N LEU A 101 -15.14 15.77 -9.96
CA LEU A 101 -15.06 16.00 -8.52
C LEU A 101 -13.95 17.02 -8.26
N VAL A 102 -14.29 18.07 -7.52
CA VAL A 102 -13.32 19.02 -6.97
C VAL A 102 -13.60 19.09 -5.47
N ASP A 103 -12.58 18.85 -4.66
CA ASP A 103 -12.69 18.90 -3.21
C ASP A 103 -11.46 19.56 -2.61
N ARG A 104 -11.62 20.10 -1.40
CA ARG A 104 -10.51 20.62 -0.63
C ARG A 104 -9.64 19.46 -0.17
N ALA A 105 -8.34 19.52 -0.47
CA ALA A 105 -7.40 18.47 -0.11
C ALA A 105 -7.46 18.17 1.41
N PRO A 106 -7.46 16.89 1.82
CA PRO A 106 -7.45 16.51 3.23
C PRO A 106 -6.32 17.20 4.01
N GLY A 107 -6.65 17.76 5.17
CA GLY A 107 -5.67 18.45 6.03
C GLY A 107 -5.30 19.87 5.61
N ASP A 108 -5.89 20.43 4.55
CA ASP A 108 -5.60 21.81 4.11
C ASP A 108 -6.04 22.88 5.13
N ARG A 109 -7.06 22.61 5.96
CA ARG A 109 -7.46 23.51 7.07
C ARG A 109 -6.36 23.78 8.09
N LEU A 110 -5.42 22.85 8.21
CA LEU A 110 -4.20 23.01 9.00
C LEU A 110 -3.02 22.67 8.11
N ARG A 111 -2.78 23.46 7.05
CA ARG A 111 -1.68 23.17 6.13
C ARG A 111 -0.35 23.14 6.87
N VAL A 112 0.46 22.11 6.64
CA VAL A 112 1.78 21.98 7.28
C VAL A 112 2.84 22.02 6.21
N GLU A 113 3.80 22.94 6.37
CA GLU A 113 5.02 22.95 5.60
C GLU A 113 6.18 22.48 6.47
N ILE A 114 7.06 21.66 5.88
CA ILE A 114 8.22 21.08 6.54
C ILE A 114 9.41 21.38 5.63
N ASP A 115 10.43 22.03 6.19
CA ASP A 115 11.61 22.46 5.44
C ASP A 115 12.69 21.37 5.46
N ARG A 116 12.40 20.24 4.80
CA ARG A 116 13.33 19.11 4.63
C ARG A 116 12.93 18.22 3.46
N GLU A 117 13.90 17.49 2.94
CA GLU A 117 13.70 16.60 1.78
C GLU A 117 12.96 15.30 2.13
N HIS A 118 13.13 14.78 3.34
CA HIS A 118 12.53 13.52 3.77
C HIS A 118 12.08 13.54 5.24
N LEU A 119 11.12 12.68 5.58
CA LEU A 119 10.60 12.51 6.96
C LEU A 119 11.16 11.25 7.64
N VAL A 120 12.36 10.85 7.22
CA VAL A 120 13.23 9.92 7.96
C VAL A 120 14.11 10.75 8.91
N LEU A 121 14.07 10.43 10.19
CA LEU A 121 14.72 11.16 11.28
C LEU A 121 15.66 10.23 12.06
N GLU A 122 16.70 10.79 12.65
CA GLU A 122 17.52 10.09 13.65
C GLU A 122 16.88 10.15 15.06
N PRO A 123 17.25 9.22 15.97
CA PRO A 123 16.81 9.27 17.35
C PRO A 123 17.06 10.62 18.03
N GLY A 124 16.00 11.26 18.52
CA GLY A 124 16.09 12.58 19.18
C GLY A 124 16.19 13.80 18.27
N GLU A 125 16.24 13.62 16.94
CA GLU A 125 16.30 14.73 15.98
C GLU A 125 15.07 15.66 16.11
N GLY A 126 15.26 16.96 15.90
CA GLY A 126 14.15 17.93 15.89
C GLY A 126 13.40 17.96 14.56
N LEU A 127 12.09 17.84 14.61
CA LEU A 127 11.16 18.06 13.50
C LEU A 127 10.47 19.41 13.66
N GLN A 128 10.76 20.35 12.76
CA GLN A 128 10.13 21.66 12.71
C GLN A 128 8.95 21.67 11.74
N LEU A 129 7.78 22.04 12.24
CA LEU A 129 6.54 22.13 11.49
C LEU A 129 6.09 23.60 11.41
N ARG A 130 5.86 24.12 10.21
CA ARG A 130 5.20 25.43 10.02
C ARG A 130 3.74 25.17 9.69
N VAL A 131 2.85 25.45 10.64
CA VAL A 131 1.41 25.24 10.47
C VAL A 131 0.76 26.54 10.00
N PHE A 132 0.02 26.47 8.90
CA PHE A 132 -0.77 27.55 8.30
C PHE A 132 -2.26 27.22 8.52
N PRO A 133 -2.87 27.78 9.58
CA PRO A 133 -4.26 27.49 9.89
C PRO A 133 -5.17 28.30 8.96
N ASP A 134 -6.01 27.61 8.20
CA ASP A 134 -7.10 28.22 7.45
C ASP A 134 -8.43 27.77 8.07
N VAL A 135 -8.73 28.41 9.20
CA VAL A 135 -9.90 28.16 10.06
C VAL A 135 -10.78 29.40 10.20
N ALA A 136 -10.62 30.37 9.29
CA ALA A 136 -11.13 31.74 9.41
C ALA A 136 -12.67 31.86 9.40
N SER A 137 -13.41 30.83 9.01
CA SER A 137 -14.88 30.81 9.10
C SER A 137 -15.43 30.69 10.54
N ALA A 138 -14.56 30.46 11.53
CA ALA A 138 -14.92 30.36 12.95
C ALA A 138 -14.65 31.66 13.74
N SER A 139 -15.37 32.74 13.41
CA SER A 139 -15.47 34.01 14.18
C SER A 139 -14.13 34.69 14.56
N ALA A 140 -13.82 35.79 13.86
CA ALA A 140 -12.64 36.64 13.95
C ALA A 140 -12.34 37.32 15.33
N LYS A 141 -12.85 36.81 16.46
CA LYS A 141 -12.73 37.45 17.80
C LYS A 141 -12.24 36.54 18.93
N SER A 142 -12.03 35.25 18.69
CA SER A 142 -11.52 34.31 19.70
C SER A 142 -10.12 33.81 19.34
N SER A 143 -9.23 33.75 20.34
CA SER A 143 -7.93 33.08 20.18
C SER A 143 -8.16 31.58 19.91
N ILE A 144 -7.33 31.01 19.02
CA ILE A 144 -7.34 29.58 18.71
C ILE A 144 -6.06 28.98 19.27
N ALA A 145 -6.15 27.79 19.86
CA ALA A 145 -5.00 27.01 20.30
C ALA A 145 -4.76 25.86 19.31
N ILE A 146 -3.50 25.60 18.97
CA ILE A 146 -3.06 24.40 18.27
C ILE A 146 -2.36 23.51 19.28
N GLU A 147 -2.93 22.32 19.48
CA GLU A 147 -2.37 21.26 20.29
C GLU A 147 -1.69 20.25 19.36
N ALA A 148 -0.43 19.94 19.64
CA ALA A 148 0.35 18.93 18.93
C ALA A 148 0.59 17.75 19.87
N HIS A 149 0.15 16.56 19.46
CA HIS A 149 0.34 15.32 20.22
C HIS A 149 1.12 14.32 19.38
N LEU A 150 2.18 13.77 19.96
CA LEU A 150 3.02 12.76 19.33
C LEU A 150 2.55 11.36 19.73
N TYR A 151 2.26 10.51 18.75
CA TYR A 151 1.85 9.13 18.95
C TYR A 151 2.76 8.18 18.16
N PRO A 152 2.92 6.92 18.59
CA PRO A 152 3.27 5.85 17.66
C PRO A 152 2.25 5.79 16.52
N GLU A 153 2.67 5.39 15.32
CA GLU A 153 1.75 5.33 14.17
C GLU A 153 0.68 4.25 14.37
N ARG A 154 1.07 3.09 14.89
CA ARG A 154 0.16 1.99 15.25
C ARG A 154 -0.32 2.11 16.69
N GLY A 155 -1.24 3.06 16.92
CA GLY A 155 -1.96 3.22 18.19
C GLY A 155 -1.09 3.59 19.38
N GLY A 156 -1.63 3.42 20.59
CA GLY A 156 -0.96 3.75 21.85
C GLY A 156 -1.31 5.15 22.39
N GLU A 157 -0.76 5.45 23.57
CA GLU A 157 -0.95 6.74 24.24
C GLU A 157 -0.03 7.82 23.65
N ALA A 158 -0.39 9.09 23.87
CA ALA A 158 0.44 10.21 23.45
C ALA A 158 1.76 10.19 24.24
N LEU A 159 2.88 10.14 23.51
CA LEU A 159 4.23 10.17 24.10
C LEU A 159 4.58 11.57 24.60
N ARG A 160 4.07 12.59 23.92
CA ARG A 160 4.33 14.00 24.23
C ARG A 160 3.21 14.89 23.71
N SER A 161 3.01 16.03 24.35
CA SER A 161 2.13 17.09 23.88
C SER A 161 2.82 18.46 23.94
N ALA A 162 2.39 19.36 23.06
CA ALA A 162 2.75 20.78 23.07
C ALA A 162 1.54 21.60 22.65
N THR A 163 1.36 22.80 23.23
CA THR A 163 0.25 23.69 22.88
C THR A 163 0.80 25.07 22.53
N LYS A 164 0.35 25.63 21.39
CA LYS A 164 0.65 27.02 21.00
C LYS A 164 -0.63 27.75 20.65
N SER A 165 -0.82 28.95 21.21
CA SER A 165 -1.93 29.83 20.86
C SER A 165 -1.55 30.73 19.69
N PHE A 166 -2.52 31.03 18.83
CA PHE A 166 -2.36 31.99 17.75
C PHE A 166 -3.60 32.86 17.57
N GLU A 167 -3.40 34.01 16.94
CA GLU A 167 -4.46 34.94 16.56
C GLU A 167 -4.74 34.80 15.05
N PRO A 168 -5.96 34.40 14.65
CA PRO A 168 -6.29 34.19 13.23
C PRO A 168 -6.07 35.41 12.34
N ALA A 169 -6.18 36.62 12.90
CA ALA A 169 -6.03 37.87 12.16
C ALA A 169 -4.59 38.14 11.65
N ALA A 170 -3.58 37.49 12.24
CA ALA A 170 -2.18 37.74 11.88
C ALA A 170 -1.73 37.00 10.60
N ALA A 171 -2.50 36.03 10.10
CA ALA A 171 -2.19 35.17 8.93
C ALA A 171 -0.76 34.57 8.93
N ALA A 172 -0.10 34.51 10.09
CA ALA A 172 1.27 34.04 10.23
C ALA A 172 1.31 32.54 10.58
N PRO A 173 2.32 31.80 10.08
CA PRO A 173 2.46 30.39 10.43
C PRO A 173 2.81 30.21 11.91
N VAL A 174 2.27 29.15 12.50
CA VAL A 174 2.60 28.69 13.85
C VAL A 174 3.72 27.65 13.75
N ALA A 175 4.92 28.02 14.21
CA ALA A 175 6.04 27.08 14.28
C ALA A 175 5.83 26.09 15.44
N ILE A 176 5.95 24.78 15.21
CA ILE A 176 5.86 23.72 16.21
C ILE A 176 7.09 22.83 16.08
N ASP A 177 7.80 22.65 17.19
CA ASP A 177 9.00 21.83 17.26
C ASP A 177 8.69 20.54 18.02
N VAL A 178 8.94 19.39 17.39
CA VAL A 178 8.75 18.07 17.96
C VAL A 178 10.07 17.33 17.94
N ALA A 179 10.55 16.88 19.10
CA ALA A 179 11.71 15.99 19.13
C ALA A 179 11.26 14.56 18.77
N ALA A 180 11.95 13.94 17.83
CA ALA A 180 11.79 12.55 17.48
C ALA A 180 12.05 11.66 18.71
N PRO A 181 11.29 10.56 18.88
CA PRO A 181 11.57 9.58 19.93
C PRO A 181 12.98 8.99 19.82
N GLN A 182 13.49 8.46 20.93
CA GLN A 182 14.77 7.74 20.96
C GLN A 182 14.65 6.33 20.37
N ALA A 183 13.46 5.76 20.41
CA ALA A 183 13.21 4.44 19.83
C ALA A 183 12.98 4.57 18.31
N GLU A 184 13.59 3.66 17.55
CA GLU A 184 13.26 3.47 16.14
C GLU A 184 11.80 3.03 15.99
N GLY A 185 11.11 3.61 15.01
CA GLY A 185 9.70 3.32 14.74
C GLY A 185 9.04 4.39 13.88
N ALA A 186 7.83 4.10 13.44
CA ALA A 186 6.97 5.09 12.79
C ALA A 186 6.10 5.83 13.81
N TYR A 187 5.95 7.13 13.59
CA TYR A 187 5.27 8.03 14.50
C TYR A 187 4.38 9.00 13.73
N ARG A 188 3.43 9.61 14.44
CA ARG A 188 2.60 10.68 13.91
C ARG A 188 2.46 11.82 14.89
N VAL A 189 2.54 13.05 14.38
CA VAL A 189 2.13 14.25 15.11
C VAL A 189 0.70 14.56 14.72
N VAL A 190 -0.22 14.52 15.68
CA VAL A 190 -1.60 14.97 15.49
C VAL A 190 -1.70 16.41 15.98
N LEU A 191 -1.99 17.30 15.03
CA LEU A 191 -2.25 18.71 15.24
C LEU A 191 -3.76 18.91 15.34
N THR A 192 -4.23 19.57 16.39
CA THR A 192 -5.65 19.84 16.63
C THR A 192 -5.84 21.30 16.94
N ALA A 193 -6.68 21.99 16.18
CA ALA A 193 -7.05 23.37 16.45
C ALA A 193 -8.35 23.41 17.25
N THR A 194 -8.31 24.06 18.41
CA THR A 194 -9.45 24.23 19.33
C THR A 194 -9.68 25.71 19.62
N ARG A 195 -10.92 26.11 19.94
CA ARG A 195 -11.18 27.46 20.44
C ARG A 195 -10.61 27.57 21.85
N SER A 196 -9.80 28.60 22.12
CA SER A 196 -9.28 28.83 23.46
C SER A 196 -10.43 29.12 24.43
N ALA A 197 -10.57 28.32 25.49
CA ALA A 197 -11.50 28.61 26.57
C ALA A 197 -11.01 29.84 27.36
N HIS A 198 -11.80 30.92 27.37
CA HIS A 198 -11.40 32.21 27.95
C HIS A 198 -11.57 32.28 29.48
N LYS A 199 -12.14 31.27 30.16
CA LYS A 199 -12.49 31.35 31.59
C LYS A 199 -11.98 30.16 32.39
N LEU A 200 -11.47 30.44 33.60
CA LEU A 200 -11.10 29.44 34.61
C LEU A 200 -12.28 28.52 35.00
N ALA A 201 -13.52 28.99 34.86
CA ALA A 201 -14.72 28.21 35.13
C ALA A 201 -14.97 27.08 34.10
N ASP A 202 -14.57 27.29 32.84
CA ASP A 202 -14.77 26.31 31.76
C ASP A 202 -13.77 25.14 31.85
N ARG A 203 -12.66 25.31 32.58
CA ARG A 203 -11.67 24.25 32.85
C ARG A 203 -12.06 23.28 33.98
N LEU A 204 -13.12 23.58 34.73
CA LEU A 204 -13.57 22.79 35.89
C LEU A 204 -14.73 21.84 35.58
N VAL A 205 -15.22 21.81 34.33
CA VAL A 205 -16.28 20.89 33.90
C VAL A 205 -15.64 19.75 33.10
N PRO A 206 -15.57 18.50 33.63
CA PRO A 206 -14.89 17.37 32.99
C PRO A 206 -15.48 16.92 31.65
N TRP A 207 -16.69 17.39 31.31
CA TRP A 207 -17.45 16.95 30.13
C TRP A 207 -17.45 17.95 28.97
N ASP A 208 -16.85 19.13 29.12
CA ASP A 208 -16.87 20.18 28.08
C ASP A 208 -15.48 20.36 27.46
N GLN A 209 -14.93 19.27 26.90
CA GLN A 209 -13.71 19.37 26.10
C GLN A 209 -14.01 20.21 24.84
N PRO A 210 -13.18 21.22 24.53
CA PRO A 210 -13.43 22.08 23.39
C PRO A 210 -13.41 21.27 22.10
N SER A 211 -14.52 21.30 21.36
CA SER A 211 -14.65 20.55 20.10
C SER A 211 -13.58 20.98 19.09
N PRO A 212 -12.89 20.03 18.43
CA PRO A 212 -11.86 20.35 17.45
C PRO A 212 -12.48 21.05 16.23
N ILE A 213 -11.90 22.18 15.81
CA ILE A 213 -12.27 22.92 14.60
C ILE A 213 -11.70 22.21 13.36
N ALA A 214 -10.45 21.76 13.49
CA ALA A 214 -9.72 21.04 12.46
C ALA A 214 -8.66 20.16 13.12
N SER A 215 -8.31 19.06 12.45
CA SER A 215 -7.19 18.21 12.84
C SER A 215 -6.40 17.78 11.62
N ARG A 216 -5.10 17.56 11.81
CA ARG A 216 -4.19 17.01 10.80
C ARG A 216 -3.17 16.11 11.46
N ALA A 217 -2.97 14.93 10.87
CA ALA A 217 -1.87 14.05 11.22
C ALA A 217 -0.70 14.21 10.24
N VAL A 218 0.52 14.27 10.76
CA VAL A 218 1.76 14.24 9.98
C VAL A 218 2.55 13.03 10.44
N GLY A 219 2.69 12.03 9.57
CA GLY A 219 3.50 10.85 9.84
C GLY A 219 4.99 11.09 9.56
N PHE A 220 5.86 10.41 10.29
CA PHE A 220 7.30 10.35 10.04
C PHE A 220 7.88 9.03 10.57
N VAL A 221 9.14 8.73 10.24
CA VAL A 221 9.84 7.55 10.76
C VAL A 221 11.15 7.95 11.42
N VAL A 222 11.44 7.33 12.56
CA VAL A 222 12.76 7.37 13.19
C VAL A 222 13.49 6.10 12.78
N VAL A 223 14.70 6.22 12.24
CA VAL A 223 15.58 5.10 11.89
C VAL A 223 16.89 5.28 12.66
N ASP A 224 17.26 4.26 13.43
CA ASP A 224 18.52 4.28 14.17
C ASP A 224 19.61 3.59 13.35
N PRO A 225 20.57 4.31 12.76
CA PRO A 225 21.61 3.71 11.92
C PRO A 225 22.54 2.77 12.71
N SER A 226 22.55 2.85 14.04
CA SER A 226 23.32 1.97 14.91
C SER A 226 22.58 0.69 15.29
N ARG A 227 21.26 0.63 15.02
CA ARG A 227 20.45 -0.54 15.34
C ARG A 227 20.85 -1.72 14.44
N PRO A 228 21.12 -2.90 15.01
CA PRO A 228 21.40 -4.08 14.20
C PRO A 228 20.16 -4.48 13.41
N LEU A 229 20.36 -4.80 12.13
CA LEU A 229 19.31 -5.34 11.27
C LEU A 229 18.88 -6.73 11.75
N PRO A 230 17.64 -7.16 11.48
CA PRO A 230 17.18 -8.50 11.84
C PRO A 230 18.07 -9.60 11.25
N ALA A 231 18.41 -10.62 12.06
CA ALA A 231 19.12 -11.82 11.60
C ALA A 231 18.15 -12.98 11.42
N LEU A 232 18.39 -13.77 10.37
CA LEU A 232 17.71 -15.05 10.22
C LEU A 232 18.39 -16.14 11.03
N ALA A 233 17.58 -17.03 11.61
CA ALA A 233 18.04 -18.35 12.05
C ALA A 233 18.68 -19.13 10.90
N ASP A 234 19.51 -20.13 11.17
CA ASP A 234 20.21 -20.86 10.12
C ASP A 234 19.27 -21.73 9.27
N ASP A 235 18.28 -22.35 9.91
CA ASP A 235 17.44 -23.38 9.28
C ASP A 235 15.99 -22.94 9.08
N TRP A 236 15.35 -23.57 8.09
CA TRP A 236 13.92 -23.50 7.87
C TRP A 236 13.21 -24.58 8.68
N GLU A 237 12.20 -24.20 9.45
CA GLU A 237 11.31 -25.10 10.16
C GLU A 237 10.11 -25.47 9.27
N LEU A 238 9.77 -26.75 9.18
CA LEU A 238 8.59 -27.22 8.46
C LEU A 238 7.33 -26.96 9.30
N VAL A 239 6.47 -26.06 8.83
CA VAL A 239 5.18 -25.74 9.48
C VAL A 239 4.12 -26.75 9.08
N THR A 240 3.91 -26.93 7.77
CA THR A 240 2.90 -27.88 7.26
C THR A 240 3.26 -28.44 5.89
N THR A 241 2.68 -29.60 5.58
CA THR A 241 2.76 -30.23 4.26
C THR A 241 1.38 -30.55 3.74
N ILE A 242 1.09 -30.06 2.54
CA ILE A 242 -0.12 -30.32 1.77
C ILE A 242 0.25 -31.31 0.67
N ASP A 243 -0.48 -32.41 0.58
CA ASP A 243 -0.32 -33.42 -0.46
C ASP A 243 -1.56 -33.42 -1.37
N PRO A 244 -1.52 -32.73 -2.52
CA PRO A 244 -2.67 -32.65 -3.42
C PRO A 244 -3.18 -34.01 -3.92
N ALA A 245 -2.29 -34.99 -4.08
CA ALA A 245 -2.63 -36.33 -4.55
C ALA A 245 -3.30 -37.17 -3.45
N HIS A 246 -3.14 -36.81 -2.18
CA HIS A 246 -3.65 -37.57 -1.03
C HIS A 246 -4.52 -36.69 -0.12
N PRO A 247 -5.83 -36.56 -0.39
CA PRO A 247 -6.72 -35.55 0.22
C PRO A 247 -6.89 -35.66 1.74
N ASN A 248 -6.38 -36.72 2.38
CA ASN A 248 -6.38 -36.92 3.83
C ASN A 248 -5.48 -35.91 4.58
N TRP A 249 -4.62 -35.16 3.89
CA TRP A 249 -3.85 -34.06 4.49
C TRP A 249 -4.74 -33.07 5.26
N ARG A 250 -5.99 -32.89 4.82
CA ARG A 250 -6.98 -31.98 5.43
C ARG A 250 -7.39 -32.37 6.85
N GLN A 251 -7.33 -33.66 7.19
CA GLN A 251 -7.64 -34.14 8.53
C GLN A 251 -6.57 -33.75 9.56
N LYS A 252 -5.42 -33.26 9.09
CA LYS A 252 -4.29 -32.84 9.92
C LYS A 252 -4.27 -31.33 10.18
N LEU A 253 -5.21 -30.56 9.61
CA LEU A 253 -5.32 -29.12 9.87
C LEU A 253 -6.01 -28.86 11.23
N PRO A 254 -5.53 -27.91 12.05
CA PRO A 254 -6.19 -27.52 13.28
C PRO A 254 -7.61 -27.00 13.05
N GLN A 255 -8.56 -27.29 13.95
CA GLN A 255 -9.95 -26.84 13.78
C GLN A 255 -10.13 -25.32 13.80
N TRP A 256 -9.19 -24.55 14.37
CA TRP A 256 -9.28 -23.09 14.47
C TRP A 256 -8.90 -22.36 13.18
N SER A 257 -8.07 -22.95 12.30
CA SER A 257 -7.80 -22.43 10.94
C SER A 257 -9.01 -22.56 9.99
N VAL A 258 -10.13 -23.09 10.52
CA VAL A 258 -11.41 -23.21 9.83
C VAL A 258 -12.32 -22.00 10.05
N PHE A 259 -12.09 -21.17 11.08
CA PHE A 259 -13.06 -20.17 11.53
C PHE A 259 -12.72 -18.70 11.23
N GLU A 260 -11.44 -18.34 11.08
CA GLU A 260 -11.04 -16.99 10.66
C GLU A 260 -10.85 -16.96 9.14
N ARG A 261 -11.94 -16.78 8.39
CA ARG A 261 -11.95 -16.92 6.92
C ARG A 261 -12.44 -15.67 6.19
N LEU A 262 -11.86 -15.44 5.02
CA LEU A 262 -12.27 -14.43 4.04
C LEU A 262 -13.80 -14.44 3.85
N PRO A 263 -14.46 -13.27 3.75
CA PRO A 263 -15.92 -13.17 3.59
C PRO A 263 -16.35 -13.69 2.20
N ALA A 264 -16.46 -15.01 2.04
CA ALA A 264 -17.08 -15.77 0.93
C ALA A 264 -16.71 -17.27 0.94
N LEU A 265 -15.71 -17.70 1.71
CA LEU A 265 -15.12 -19.04 1.55
C LEU A 265 -15.63 -20.04 2.61
N SER A 266 -16.63 -20.84 2.23
CA SER A 266 -17.22 -21.89 3.06
C SER A 266 -16.47 -23.23 2.93
N GLY A 267 -15.52 -23.50 3.83
CA GLY A 267 -15.00 -24.85 4.10
C GLY A 267 -13.55 -25.13 3.65
N PRO A 268 -12.86 -26.12 4.27
CA PRO A 268 -11.51 -26.55 3.89
C PRO A 268 -11.57 -27.47 2.66
N ARG A 269 -12.01 -26.91 1.52
CA ARG A 269 -11.82 -27.54 0.21
C ARG A 269 -10.75 -26.73 -0.51
N PRO A 270 -9.81 -27.37 -1.23
CA PRO A 270 -9.04 -26.63 -2.21
C PRO A 270 -10.06 -26.03 -3.17
N LEU A 271 -10.06 -24.70 -3.26
CA LEU A 271 -10.93 -23.97 -4.16
C LEU A 271 -10.35 -24.12 -5.56
N GLY A 272 -11.18 -24.12 -6.57
CA GLY A 272 -10.72 -24.29 -7.95
C GLY A 272 -11.90 -24.36 -8.89
N ASN A 273 -11.65 -23.99 -10.14
CA ASN A 273 -12.60 -24.20 -11.22
C ASN A 273 -12.52 -25.61 -11.83
N VAL A 274 -11.56 -26.42 -11.40
CA VAL A 274 -11.35 -27.79 -11.88
C VAL A 274 -11.25 -28.81 -10.74
N LYS A 275 -11.56 -30.07 -11.06
CA LYS A 275 -11.25 -31.20 -10.19
C LYS A 275 -9.87 -31.73 -10.56
N LEU A 276 -8.93 -31.76 -9.61
CA LEU A 276 -7.61 -32.33 -9.84
C LEU A 276 -7.71 -33.81 -10.18
N ALA A 277 -6.95 -34.20 -11.19
CA ALA A 277 -6.67 -35.60 -11.51
C ALA A 277 -5.25 -35.93 -11.07
N ASP A 278 -5.03 -37.16 -10.59
CA ASP A 278 -3.69 -37.69 -10.42
C ASP A 278 -3.03 -37.80 -11.80
N SER A 279 -1.75 -37.43 -11.87
CA SER A 279 -1.00 -37.53 -13.12
C SER A 279 -0.83 -38.99 -13.52
N THR A 280 -1.38 -39.35 -14.68
CA THR A 280 -1.30 -40.72 -15.23
C THR A 280 0.14 -41.13 -15.58
N THR A 281 1.01 -40.16 -15.83
CA THR A 281 2.41 -40.39 -16.23
C THR A 281 3.39 -40.26 -15.07
N ARG A 282 2.98 -39.66 -13.94
CA ARG A 282 3.87 -39.29 -12.83
C ARG A 282 3.19 -39.52 -11.47
N PRO A 283 3.38 -40.70 -10.86
CA PRO A 283 2.81 -41.01 -9.56
C PRO A 283 3.19 -39.96 -8.49
N GLY A 284 2.20 -39.52 -7.70
CA GLY A 284 2.40 -38.53 -6.63
C GLY A 284 2.31 -37.07 -7.06
N LEU A 285 2.09 -36.79 -8.35
CA LEU A 285 1.77 -35.46 -8.86
C LEU A 285 0.29 -35.37 -9.26
N VAL A 286 -0.25 -34.15 -9.22
CA VAL A 286 -1.58 -33.81 -9.74
C VAL A 286 -1.47 -32.95 -10.99
N GLU A 287 -2.51 -32.99 -11.82
CA GLU A 287 -2.56 -32.32 -13.12
C GLU A 287 -3.61 -31.21 -13.16
N LEU A 288 -3.22 -30.03 -13.64
CA LEU A 288 -4.10 -28.94 -14.04
C LEU A 288 -4.25 -28.95 -15.57
N PRO A 289 -5.47 -29.09 -16.11
CA PRO A 289 -5.70 -29.11 -17.55
C PRO A 289 -5.34 -27.78 -18.23
N PRO A 290 -5.10 -27.78 -19.56
CA PRO A 290 -4.86 -26.57 -20.34
C PRO A 290 -6.12 -25.71 -20.50
N LEU A 291 -5.93 -24.44 -20.90
CA LEU A 291 -7.02 -23.48 -21.16
C LEU A 291 -8.05 -23.97 -22.19
N GLN A 292 -7.60 -24.67 -23.23
CA GLN A 292 -8.45 -25.13 -24.34
C GLN A 292 -8.99 -26.55 -24.13
N ASP A 293 -9.07 -27.03 -22.89
CA ASP A 293 -9.66 -28.33 -22.60
C ASP A 293 -11.19 -28.30 -22.84
N ALA A 294 -11.65 -29.10 -23.79
CA ALA A 294 -13.06 -29.22 -24.17
C ALA A 294 -13.97 -29.74 -23.04
N SER A 295 -13.40 -30.23 -21.95
CA SER A 295 -14.14 -30.69 -20.77
C SER A 295 -14.47 -29.58 -19.75
N GLN A 296 -13.98 -28.35 -19.92
CA GLN A 296 -14.28 -27.22 -19.03
C GLN A 296 -15.47 -26.37 -19.50
N PRO A 297 -16.42 -26.01 -18.61
CA PRO A 297 -17.48 -25.06 -18.92
C PRO A 297 -16.91 -23.64 -18.90
N SER A 298 -17.17 -22.86 -19.97
CA SER A 298 -16.67 -21.50 -20.26
C SER A 298 -15.19 -21.40 -20.66
N GLY A 299 -14.96 -21.01 -21.91
CA GLY A 299 -13.64 -20.70 -22.45
C GLY A 299 -13.08 -19.37 -21.93
N ASP A 300 -11.74 -19.28 -22.00
CA ASP A 300 -10.84 -18.16 -21.63
C ASP A 300 -10.35 -18.04 -20.17
N GLU A 301 -10.84 -18.83 -19.20
CA GLU A 301 -10.28 -18.84 -17.83
C GLU A 301 -9.28 -19.99 -17.57
N PRO A 302 -8.07 -19.72 -17.04
CA PRO A 302 -7.09 -20.78 -16.78
C PRO A 302 -7.57 -21.76 -15.71
N ALA A 303 -7.19 -23.03 -15.82
CA ALA A 303 -7.43 -24.01 -14.76
C ALA A 303 -6.61 -23.65 -13.51
N TRP A 304 -7.25 -23.55 -12.35
CA TRP A 304 -6.59 -23.14 -11.12
C TRP A 304 -7.05 -23.92 -9.89
N GLN A 305 -6.16 -24.00 -8.91
CA GLN A 305 -6.41 -24.53 -7.57
C GLN A 305 -5.85 -23.58 -6.51
N ALA A 306 -6.56 -23.42 -5.40
CA ALA A 306 -6.12 -22.64 -4.26
C ALA A 306 -6.05 -23.47 -2.97
N TYR A 307 -5.04 -23.16 -2.15
CA TYR A 307 -4.73 -23.82 -0.90
C TYR A 307 -4.57 -22.79 0.22
N MET A 308 -5.34 -22.94 1.30
CA MET A 308 -5.12 -22.15 2.52
C MET A 308 -3.87 -22.65 3.23
N LEU A 309 -2.99 -21.72 3.58
CA LEU A 309 -1.75 -21.98 4.31
C LEU A 309 -1.96 -21.66 5.79
N ASP A 310 -1.50 -22.53 6.68
CA ASP A 310 -1.64 -22.37 8.14
C ASP A 310 -0.41 -21.64 8.70
N VAL A 311 -0.48 -20.31 8.76
CA VAL A 311 0.61 -19.46 9.25
C VAL A 311 0.43 -19.21 10.75
N GLN A 312 1.41 -19.64 11.53
CA GLN A 312 1.40 -19.43 12.98
C GLN A 312 1.92 -18.05 13.41
N ARG A 313 2.84 -17.47 12.62
CA ARG A 313 3.53 -16.22 12.96
C ARG A 313 3.48 -15.19 11.83
N PRO A 314 2.34 -14.49 11.64
CA PRO A 314 2.25 -13.39 10.68
C PRO A 314 3.35 -12.34 10.93
N GLY A 315 3.89 -11.78 9.86
CA GLY A 315 4.96 -10.78 9.91
C GLY A 315 6.38 -11.34 10.05
N GLU A 316 6.55 -12.66 10.26
CA GLU A 316 7.86 -13.33 10.23
C GLU A 316 8.15 -13.97 8.85
N PRO A 317 9.42 -14.22 8.49
CA PRO A 317 9.78 -14.86 7.22
C PRO A 317 9.18 -16.28 7.08
N HIS A 318 8.46 -16.50 5.99
CA HIS A 318 7.95 -17.80 5.57
C HIS A 318 8.41 -18.13 4.15
N ALA A 319 8.36 -19.41 3.79
CA ALA A 319 8.53 -19.85 2.41
C ALA A 319 7.53 -20.93 2.04
N VAL A 320 7.02 -20.85 0.82
CA VAL A 320 6.27 -21.95 0.20
C VAL A 320 7.18 -22.68 -0.76
N GLU A 321 7.29 -23.99 -0.60
CA GLU A 321 7.92 -24.88 -1.56
C GLU A 321 6.89 -25.68 -2.32
N ILE A 322 7.03 -25.71 -3.65
CA ILE A 322 6.18 -26.48 -4.56
C ILE A 322 7.06 -27.47 -5.28
N GLU A 323 6.72 -28.76 -5.16
CA GLU A 323 7.36 -29.82 -5.92
C GLU A 323 6.89 -29.77 -7.39
N LEU A 324 7.84 -29.76 -8.32
CA LEU A 324 7.59 -29.62 -9.74
C LEU A 324 8.38 -30.67 -10.54
N PRO A 325 7.85 -31.14 -11.66
CA PRO A 325 8.61 -31.93 -12.61
C PRO A 325 9.72 -31.10 -13.28
N GLY A 326 10.99 -31.52 -13.12
CA GLY A 326 12.15 -30.84 -13.72
C GLY A 326 12.29 -31.03 -15.24
N ASP A 327 11.66 -32.07 -15.77
CA ASP A 327 11.73 -32.54 -17.16
C ASP A 327 10.44 -32.26 -17.96
N LEU A 328 9.38 -31.73 -17.33
CA LEU A 328 8.14 -31.39 -18.01
C LEU A 328 8.13 -29.94 -18.47
N ARG A 329 7.91 -29.72 -19.76
CA ARG A 329 7.68 -28.38 -20.30
C ARG A 329 6.30 -27.86 -19.92
N GLN A 330 6.24 -26.88 -19.02
CA GLN A 330 5.00 -26.35 -18.46
C GLN A 330 5.05 -24.86 -18.10
N ARG A 331 3.87 -24.25 -17.92
CA ARG A 331 3.68 -22.88 -17.44
C ARG A 331 2.73 -22.87 -16.24
N LEU A 332 3.28 -22.65 -15.06
CA LEU A 332 2.49 -22.58 -13.83
C LEU A 332 2.61 -21.18 -13.22
N ALA A 333 1.51 -20.46 -13.10
CA ALA A 333 1.46 -19.26 -12.27
C ALA A 333 1.25 -19.65 -10.81
N VAL A 334 1.92 -18.93 -9.93
CA VAL A 334 1.90 -19.10 -8.48
C VAL A 334 1.63 -17.74 -7.86
N SER A 335 0.55 -17.62 -7.11
CA SER A 335 0.16 -16.36 -6.48
C SER A 335 -0.10 -16.57 -4.99
N LEU A 336 0.36 -15.64 -4.17
CA LEU A 336 -0.03 -15.56 -2.76
C LEU A 336 -1.04 -14.43 -2.58
N VAL A 337 -2.22 -14.79 -2.08
CA VAL A 337 -3.37 -13.91 -1.95
C VAL A 337 -3.70 -13.73 -0.47
N GLU A 338 -3.75 -12.47 -0.05
CA GLU A 338 -4.05 -12.06 1.33
C GLU A 338 -4.96 -10.83 1.31
N PRO A 339 -5.88 -10.70 2.27
CA PRO A 339 -6.64 -9.47 2.42
C PRO A 339 -5.71 -8.29 2.76
N ASP A 340 -6.08 -7.11 2.28
CA ASP A 340 -5.48 -5.85 2.69
C ASP A 340 -6.00 -5.39 4.07
N ALA A 341 -5.56 -4.23 4.56
CA ALA A 341 -6.00 -3.70 5.86
C ALA A 341 -7.52 -3.41 5.94
N ALA A 342 -8.16 -3.17 4.79
CA ALA A 342 -9.60 -3.01 4.63
C ALA A 342 -10.36 -4.33 4.42
N GLY A 343 -9.68 -5.48 4.43
CA GLY A 343 -10.27 -6.80 4.21
C GLY A 343 -10.57 -7.13 2.75
N ARG A 344 -10.13 -6.30 1.80
CA ARG A 344 -10.29 -6.51 0.36
C ARG A 344 -9.23 -7.47 -0.14
N VAL A 345 -9.62 -8.34 -1.06
CA VAL A 345 -8.73 -9.32 -1.67
C VAL A 345 -8.33 -8.83 -3.05
N ASN A 346 -7.06 -8.50 -3.21
CA ASN A 346 -6.45 -8.24 -4.51
C ASN A 346 -5.52 -9.41 -4.85
N LEU A 347 -5.33 -9.69 -6.15
CA LEU A 347 -4.25 -10.57 -6.58
C LEU A 347 -2.93 -9.94 -6.12
N GLY A 348 -2.25 -10.63 -5.20
CA GLY A 348 -1.08 -10.13 -4.51
C GLY A 348 0.21 -10.44 -5.27
N ARG A 349 1.16 -11.08 -4.58
CA ARG A 349 2.47 -11.40 -5.15
C ARG A 349 2.34 -12.54 -6.15
N ASP A 350 2.54 -12.21 -7.43
CA ASP A 350 2.53 -13.16 -8.54
C ASP A 350 3.96 -13.55 -8.93
N CYS A 351 4.21 -14.85 -9.04
CA CYS A 351 5.36 -15.40 -9.75
C CYS A 351 4.94 -16.43 -10.78
N GLY A 352 5.78 -16.62 -11.81
CA GLY A 352 5.56 -17.61 -12.85
C GLY A 352 6.70 -18.61 -12.87
N VAL A 353 6.36 -19.90 -12.98
CA VAL A 353 7.32 -20.95 -13.29
C VAL A 353 7.19 -21.31 -14.76
N TYR A 354 8.27 -21.08 -15.49
CA TYR A 354 8.47 -21.62 -16.83
C TYR A 354 9.50 -22.73 -16.78
N ASN A 355 9.10 -23.94 -17.19
CA ASN A 355 10.05 -25.01 -17.46
C ASN A 355 10.01 -25.31 -18.96
N ASP A 356 11.17 -25.30 -19.63
CA ASP A 356 11.27 -25.63 -21.05
C ASP A 356 11.50 -27.14 -21.28
N GLY A 357 11.65 -27.93 -20.21
CA GLY A 357 11.86 -29.38 -20.24
C GLY A 357 13.26 -29.79 -20.71
N GLY A 358 14.21 -28.85 -20.79
CA GLY A 358 15.51 -29.04 -21.44
C GLY A 358 16.66 -29.51 -20.52
N VAL A 359 16.49 -29.48 -19.19
CA VAL A 359 17.55 -29.94 -18.27
C VAL A 359 17.20 -31.35 -17.81
N ALA A 360 18.03 -32.32 -18.21
CA ALA A 360 17.98 -33.71 -17.80
C ALA A 360 18.33 -33.93 -16.31
N ALA A 361 17.83 -33.07 -15.41
CA ALA A 361 17.72 -33.43 -14.01
C ALA A 361 16.55 -34.41 -13.89
N SER A 362 16.84 -35.70 -14.03
CA SER A 362 15.92 -36.77 -13.65
C SER A 362 15.65 -36.62 -12.14
N GLY A 363 14.61 -35.86 -11.79
CA GLY A 363 14.29 -35.54 -10.40
C GLY A 363 13.22 -34.45 -10.25
N ALA A 364 12.56 -34.46 -9.10
CA ALA A 364 11.65 -33.39 -8.70
C ALA A 364 12.44 -32.09 -8.44
N ALA A 365 12.09 -31.01 -9.13
CA ALA A 365 12.55 -29.67 -8.83
C ALA A 365 11.69 -29.05 -7.73
N VAL A 366 12.26 -28.15 -6.95
CA VAL A 366 11.51 -27.40 -5.93
C VAL A 366 11.51 -25.93 -6.30
N HIS A 367 10.32 -25.35 -6.47
CA HIS A 367 10.15 -23.91 -6.56
C HIS A 367 9.88 -23.36 -5.16
N ARG A 368 10.74 -22.45 -4.68
CA ARG A 368 10.60 -21.81 -3.37
C ARG A 368 10.28 -20.33 -3.52
N LEU A 369 9.22 -19.88 -2.85
CA LEU A 369 8.81 -18.48 -2.77
C LEU A 369 8.87 -18.02 -1.30
N ALA A 370 9.78 -17.11 -0.97
CA ALA A 370 9.86 -16.51 0.35
C ALA A 370 8.96 -15.27 0.46
N PHE A 371 8.23 -15.14 1.57
CA PHE A 371 7.24 -14.09 1.81
C PHE A 371 7.07 -13.78 3.30
N TRP A 372 6.42 -12.66 3.61
CA TRP A 372 6.04 -12.28 4.96
C TRP A 372 4.51 -12.21 5.05
N PRO A 373 3.85 -13.24 5.59
CA PRO A 373 2.40 -13.29 5.67
C PRO A 373 1.83 -12.13 6.49
N ARG A 374 0.78 -11.47 5.97
CA ARG A 374 0.03 -10.43 6.67
C ARG A 374 -1.08 -11.01 7.56
N SER A 375 -1.51 -12.23 7.26
CA SER A 375 -2.58 -12.95 7.93
C SER A 375 -2.13 -14.34 8.38
N LYS A 376 -2.93 -14.99 9.23
CA LYS A 376 -2.72 -16.40 9.62
C LYS A 376 -3.14 -17.40 8.54
N SER A 377 -3.85 -16.94 7.51
CA SER A 377 -4.49 -17.80 6.52
C SER A 377 -4.29 -17.29 5.08
N PRO A 378 -3.05 -17.05 4.61
CA PRO A 378 -2.82 -16.69 3.22
C PRO A 378 -3.25 -17.82 2.29
N VAL A 379 -3.66 -17.45 1.08
CA VAL A 379 -4.12 -18.41 0.06
C VAL A 379 -3.08 -18.51 -1.05
N LEU A 380 -2.54 -19.71 -1.23
CA LEU A 380 -1.69 -20.05 -2.39
C LEU A 380 -2.58 -20.44 -3.57
N VAL A 381 -2.48 -19.73 -4.69
CA VAL A 381 -3.16 -20.05 -5.94
C VAL A 381 -2.15 -20.57 -6.95
N LEU A 382 -2.46 -21.72 -7.56
CA LEU A 382 -1.71 -22.33 -8.65
C LEU A 382 -2.60 -22.35 -9.89
N ALA A 383 -2.13 -21.78 -11.01
CA ALA A 383 -2.90 -21.70 -12.25
C ALA A 383 -2.08 -22.15 -13.46
N ASN A 384 -2.69 -22.92 -14.34
CA ASN A 384 -2.07 -23.31 -15.62
C ASN A 384 -2.28 -22.21 -16.65
N CYS A 385 -1.20 -21.54 -17.05
CA CYS A 385 -1.23 -20.48 -18.05
C CYS A 385 -0.96 -20.99 -19.48
N SER A 386 -0.91 -22.30 -19.69
CA SER A 386 -0.75 -22.88 -21.03
C SER A 386 -2.10 -23.11 -21.69
N SER A 387 -2.21 -22.71 -22.95
CA SER A 387 -3.40 -23.00 -23.76
C SER A 387 -3.46 -24.42 -24.29
N GLN A 388 -2.34 -25.15 -24.31
CA GLN A 388 -2.22 -26.43 -25.02
C GLN A 388 -1.70 -27.59 -24.16
N ARG A 389 -1.09 -27.30 -23.01
CA ARG A 389 -0.43 -28.31 -22.18
C ARG A 389 -0.95 -28.26 -20.76
N SER A 390 -1.07 -29.42 -20.15
CA SER A 390 -1.31 -29.49 -18.72
C SER A 390 -0.09 -29.05 -17.92
N ALA A 391 -0.32 -28.62 -16.69
CA ALA A 391 0.72 -28.36 -15.70
C ALA A 391 0.61 -29.41 -14.57
N CYS A 392 1.75 -29.89 -14.09
CA CYS A 392 1.85 -30.85 -12.99
C CYS A 392 2.61 -30.25 -11.81
N PHE A 393 2.14 -30.57 -10.60
CA PHE A 393 2.82 -30.23 -9.34
C PHE A 393 2.55 -31.29 -8.27
N GLY A 394 3.43 -31.35 -7.28
CA GLY A 394 3.40 -32.33 -6.19
C GLY A 394 3.13 -31.67 -4.85
N LYS A 395 3.87 -32.10 -3.82
CA LYS A 395 3.70 -31.61 -2.45
C LYS A 395 3.97 -30.12 -2.34
N ILE A 396 3.19 -29.47 -1.49
CA ILE A 396 3.37 -28.08 -1.10
C ILE A 396 3.81 -28.08 0.36
N ARG A 397 4.95 -27.45 0.67
CA ARG A 397 5.46 -27.30 2.04
C ARG A 397 5.45 -25.84 2.44
N LEU A 398 4.91 -25.55 3.62
CA LEU A 398 5.04 -24.25 4.26
C LEU A 398 6.19 -24.33 5.26
N LEU A 399 7.14 -23.42 5.11
CA LEU A 399 8.31 -23.29 5.97
C LEU A 399 8.27 -21.96 6.71
N HIS A 400 8.81 -21.93 7.92
CA HIS A 400 9.01 -20.75 8.74
C HIS A 400 10.49 -20.60 9.07
N ARG A 401 10.96 -19.37 9.21
CA ARG A 401 12.32 -19.07 9.64
C ARG A 401 12.30 -17.84 10.53
N SER A 402 12.75 -18.01 11.78
CA SER A 402 12.75 -16.91 12.75
C SER A 402 13.73 -15.80 12.34
N SER A 403 13.32 -14.56 12.57
CA SER A 403 14.12 -13.34 12.36
C SER A 403 14.56 -12.65 13.66
N ASP A 404 14.29 -13.27 14.82
CA ASP A 404 14.48 -12.67 16.15
C ASP A 404 15.85 -12.97 16.77
N LEU A 405 16.80 -13.47 15.96
CA LEU A 405 18.13 -13.72 16.49
C LEU A 405 18.90 -12.40 16.63
N PRO A 406 19.53 -12.16 17.81
CA PRO A 406 20.47 -11.06 17.92
C PRO A 406 21.61 -11.29 16.93
N GLN A 407 21.81 -10.36 15.99
CA GLN A 407 22.98 -10.42 15.12
C GLN A 407 24.25 -10.36 15.97
N SER A 408 25.17 -11.30 15.72
CA SER A 408 26.58 -11.05 15.98
C SER A 408 27.01 -9.89 15.07
N THR A 409 27.76 -8.94 15.61
CA THR A 409 28.23 -7.74 14.92
C THR A 409 28.67 -8.10 13.50
N PRO A 410 28.07 -7.53 12.44
CA PRO A 410 28.46 -7.89 11.09
C PRO A 410 29.94 -7.57 10.95
N THR A 411 30.76 -8.59 10.72
CA THR A 411 32.13 -8.34 10.28
C THR A 411 31.98 -7.75 8.88
N PRO A 412 32.41 -6.50 8.63
CA PRO A 412 32.32 -5.92 7.32
C PRO A 412 33.04 -6.86 6.37
N ARG A 413 32.29 -7.56 5.52
CA ARG A 413 32.90 -8.36 4.47
C ARG A 413 33.51 -7.32 3.55
N ALA A 414 34.84 -7.21 3.58
CA ALA A 414 35.56 -6.33 2.68
C ALA A 414 34.98 -6.54 1.27
N LEU A 415 34.54 -5.45 0.64
CA LEU A 415 34.14 -5.48 -0.76
C LEU A 415 35.34 -6.06 -1.50
N ASP A 416 35.19 -7.28 -2.01
CA ASP A 416 36.23 -7.91 -2.80
C ASP A 416 36.57 -6.92 -3.93
N GLU A 417 37.84 -6.55 -4.10
CA GLU A 417 38.28 -5.50 -5.04
C GLU A 417 37.95 -5.86 -6.50
N SER A 418 37.51 -7.10 -6.74
CA SER A 418 36.94 -7.60 -8.00
C SER A 418 35.48 -7.14 -8.28
N GLY A 419 34.82 -6.51 -7.31
CA GLY A 419 33.76 -5.52 -7.49
C GLY A 419 32.52 -5.93 -8.29
N ARG A 420 32.01 -7.16 -8.16
CA ARG A 420 30.75 -7.53 -8.82
C ARG A 420 29.56 -6.92 -8.07
N LEU A 421 28.99 -5.85 -8.63
CA LEU A 421 27.74 -5.26 -8.15
C LEU A 421 26.61 -6.31 -8.24
N ILE A 422 25.98 -6.60 -7.10
CA ILE A 422 24.70 -7.30 -7.03
C ILE A 422 23.67 -6.24 -6.66
N ALA A 423 22.75 -5.95 -7.58
CA ALA A 423 21.66 -5.02 -7.36
C ALA A 423 20.34 -5.78 -7.35
N ALA A 424 19.50 -5.48 -6.35
CA ALA A 424 18.09 -5.87 -6.38
C ALA A 424 17.33 -4.86 -7.24
N TYR A 425 16.55 -5.34 -8.21
CA TYR A 425 15.71 -4.49 -9.05
C TYR A 425 14.25 -4.72 -8.70
N ILE A 426 13.52 -3.63 -8.45
CA ILE A 426 12.09 -3.64 -8.19
C ILE A 426 11.43 -2.96 -9.39
N ALA A 427 10.73 -3.75 -10.19
CA ALA A 427 10.24 -3.34 -11.51
C ALA A 427 9.01 -2.42 -11.48
N ALA A 428 8.33 -2.31 -10.33
CA ALA A 428 7.14 -1.51 -10.14
C ALA A 428 7.21 -0.76 -8.80
N PRO A 429 6.49 0.36 -8.61
CA PRO A 429 6.43 1.10 -7.35
C PRO A 429 5.59 0.36 -6.27
N ARG A 430 5.78 -0.95 -6.14
CA ARG A 430 5.09 -1.86 -5.22
C ARG A 430 6.03 -2.39 -4.14
N PHE A 431 6.92 -1.53 -3.66
CA PHE A 431 8.01 -1.91 -2.75
C PHE A 431 7.48 -2.56 -1.47
N ALA A 432 6.52 -1.92 -0.81
CA ALA A 432 5.89 -2.42 0.41
C ALA A 432 5.13 -3.73 0.19
N GLU A 433 4.29 -3.77 -0.85
CA GLU A 433 3.50 -4.93 -1.25
C GLU A 433 4.40 -6.16 -1.56
N ALA A 434 5.49 -5.96 -2.32
CA ALA A 434 6.41 -7.04 -2.69
C ALA A 434 7.08 -7.72 -1.49
N LEU A 435 7.24 -6.99 -0.39
CA LEU A 435 7.81 -7.47 0.88
C LEU A 435 6.74 -7.78 1.94
N GLY A 436 5.46 -7.80 1.52
CA GLY A 436 4.31 -8.15 2.35
C GLY A 436 4.05 -7.19 3.50
N ALA A 437 4.55 -5.97 3.45
CA ALA A 437 4.42 -5.01 4.54
C ALA A 437 2.94 -4.72 4.82
N ALA A 438 2.59 -4.59 6.11
CA ALA A 438 1.21 -4.38 6.50
C ALA A 438 0.81 -2.91 6.32
N GLU A 439 -0.26 -2.71 5.56
CA GLU A 439 -0.91 -1.42 5.34
C GLU A 439 -1.68 -0.97 6.58
N LEU A 440 -2.03 0.33 6.61
CA LEU A 440 -2.91 0.91 7.61
C LEU A 440 -4.34 1.00 7.06
N TYR A 441 -5.32 0.74 7.91
CA TYR A 441 -6.71 1.00 7.58
C TYR A 441 -7.04 2.47 7.85
N ASP A 442 -7.35 3.21 6.79
CA ASP A 442 -7.90 4.55 6.91
C ASP A 442 -9.41 4.47 7.17
N GLU A 443 -9.83 4.84 8.38
CA GLU A 443 -11.23 4.84 8.76
C GLU A 443 -12.06 5.86 7.98
N VAL A 444 -11.46 6.94 7.48
CA VAL A 444 -12.16 8.02 6.76
C VAL A 444 -12.44 7.58 5.33
N GLY A 445 -11.40 7.21 4.60
CA GLY A 445 -11.50 6.72 3.22
C GLY A 445 -12.04 5.31 3.09
N LYS A 446 -12.04 4.51 4.18
CA LYS A 446 -12.36 3.06 4.15
C LYS A 446 -11.43 2.30 3.18
N LEU A 447 -10.18 2.73 3.12
CA LEU A 447 -9.14 2.22 2.23
C LEU A 447 -7.94 1.73 3.04
N SER A 448 -7.17 0.86 2.42
CA SER A 448 -5.84 0.51 2.92
C SER A 448 -4.83 1.49 2.33
N ILE A 449 -3.94 2.00 3.17
CA ILE A 449 -2.93 2.99 2.78
C ILE A 449 -1.55 2.57 3.28
N ASP A 450 -0.52 2.93 2.51
CA ASP A 450 0.87 2.78 2.92
C ASP A 450 1.26 3.91 3.87
N GLY A 451 1.60 3.57 5.12
CA GLY A 451 2.11 4.50 6.13
C GLY A 451 3.62 4.36 6.31
N TRP A 452 4.19 5.15 7.22
CA TRP A 452 5.63 5.10 7.50
C TRP A 452 6.08 3.77 8.09
N GLN A 453 5.23 3.13 8.91
CA GLN A 453 5.47 1.79 9.45
C GLN A 453 5.47 0.76 8.33
N THR A 454 4.61 0.92 7.31
CA THR A 454 4.60 0.03 6.14
C THR A 454 5.95 0.08 5.43
N PHE A 455 6.49 1.28 5.21
CA PHE A 455 7.81 1.44 4.58
C PHE A 455 8.96 0.97 5.47
N LEU A 456 8.90 1.21 6.79
CA LEU A 456 9.89 0.71 7.75
C LEU A 456 9.92 -0.81 7.80
N ASP A 457 8.75 -1.45 7.89
CA ASP A 457 8.59 -2.91 7.87
C ASP A 457 9.16 -3.47 6.55
N ALA A 458 8.85 -2.84 5.41
CA ALA A 458 9.39 -3.22 4.11
C ALA A 458 10.92 -3.09 4.05
N GLY A 459 11.50 -1.97 4.52
CA GLY A 459 12.95 -1.77 4.57
C GLY A 459 13.67 -2.85 5.39
N ASN A 460 13.13 -3.16 6.58
CA ASN A 460 13.65 -4.22 7.44
C ASN A 460 13.58 -5.59 6.75
N ARG A 461 12.46 -5.91 6.10
CA ARG A 461 12.28 -7.17 5.38
C ARG A 461 13.14 -7.28 4.13
N LEU A 462 13.45 -6.17 3.45
CA LEU A 462 14.39 -6.18 2.33
C LEU A 462 15.77 -6.66 2.78
N SER A 463 16.24 -6.17 3.93
CA SER A 463 17.54 -6.58 4.49
C SER A 463 17.62 -8.08 4.75
N VAL A 464 16.50 -8.67 5.16
CA VAL A 464 16.35 -10.11 5.39
C VAL A 464 16.19 -10.86 4.07
N PHE A 465 15.43 -10.32 3.11
CA PHE A 465 15.18 -10.94 1.81
C PHE A 465 16.48 -11.12 1.02
N VAL A 466 17.39 -10.14 1.08
CA VAL A 466 18.71 -10.25 0.43
C VAL A 466 19.54 -11.41 1.01
N GLN A 467 19.38 -11.73 2.30
CA GLN A 467 20.03 -12.89 2.93
C GLN A 467 19.39 -14.23 2.50
N LEU A 468 18.10 -14.23 2.10
CA LEU A 468 17.38 -15.40 1.60
C LEU A 468 17.61 -15.69 0.12
N ALA A 469 18.02 -14.67 -0.65
CA ALA A 469 18.28 -14.83 -2.06
C ALA A 469 19.51 -15.74 -2.26
N PRO A 470 19.39 -16.86 -3.00
CA PRO A 470 20.56 -17.67 -3.32
C PRO A 470 21.57 -16.79 -4.09
N PRO A 471 22.88 -16.89 -3.82
CA PRO A 471 23.87 -16.24 -4.66
C PRO A 471 23.65 -16.73 -6.08
N SER A 472 23.35 -15.80 -7.00
CA SER A 472 23.09 -16.13 -8.39
C SER A 472 24.22 -17.00 -8.95
N ARG A 473 23.98 -18.30 -9.10
CA ARG A 473 24.86 -19.18 -9.88
C ARG A 473 24.65 -18.78 -11.34
N ARG A 474 25.67 -18.15 -11.92
CA ARG A 474 25.78 -18.03 -13.37
C ARG A 474 26.33 -19.33 -13.94
#